data_AF-A0A4Y2MM87-F1
#
_entry.id   AF-A0A4Y2MM87-F1
#
_cell.length_a   1.000
_cell.length_b   1.000
_cell.length_c   1.000
_cell.angle_alpha   90.00
_cell.angle_beta   90.00
_cell.angle_gamma   90.00
#
_symmetry.space_group_name_H-M   'P 1'
#
loop_
_entity.id
_entity.type
_entity.pdbx_description
1 polymer ?
#
loop_
_entity_poly.entity_id
_entity_poly.type
_entity_poly.pdbx_seq_one_letter_code
_entity_poly.pdbx_strand_id
1 'polypeptide(L)'
;MFYNIFDTVPERPFGNTDNLDFVLDGGSLIHCVVWPKQETFGDVYTTYVSYIKRHYGDEVTVVSDGYTESSVNTKVIERQRRRMKRTSR
;
A
#
# COMPACT_ATOMS: atom_id res chain seq x y z
N MET A 1 -4.64 -1.51 16.16
CA MET A 1 -3.88 -1.38 14.90
C MET A 1 -4.44 -2.40 13.93
N PHE A 2 -4.86 -1.99 12.73
CA PHE A 2 -5.56 -2.87 11.78
C PHE A 2 -4.72 -4.08 11.33
N TYR A 3 -3.39 -4.03 11.49
CA TYR A 3 -2.54 -5.17 11.14
C TYR A 3 -2.55 -6.33 12.14
N ASN A 4 -3.08 -6.15 13.35
CA ASN A 4 -3.07 -7.19 14.38
C ASN A 4 -4.09 -8.32 14.11
N ILE A 5 -4.92 -8.20 13.08
CA ILE A 5 -5.89 -9.22 12.66
C ILE A 5 -5.37 -10.12 11.55
N PHE A 6 -4.19 -9.82 10.99
CA PHE A 6 -3.55 -10.64 9.95
C PHE A 6 -2.39 -11.42 10.54
N ASP A 7 -2.29 -12.68 10.15
CA ASP A 7 -1.13 -13.51 10.44
C ASP A 7 -0.06 -13.33 9.36
N THR A 8 1.21 -13.33 9.78
CA THR A 8 2.33 -13.30 8.83
C THR A 8 2.35 -14.59 8.02
N VAL A 9 2.37 -14.46 6.70
CA VAL A 9 2.43 -15.60 5.79
C VAL A 9 3.84 -16.25 5.88
N PRO A 10 3.96 -17.56 6.13
CA PRO A 10 5.23 -18.26 6.06
C PRO A 10 5.71 -18.36 4.61
N GLU A 11 7.03 -18.40 4.37
CA GLU A 11 7.63 -18.41 3.01
C GLU A 11 7.09 -19.51 2.09
N ARG A 12 6.61 -20.62 2.68
CA ARG A 12 5.80 -21.62 2.01
C ARG A 12 4.60 -21.95 2.89
N PRO A 13 3.36 -21.67 2.45
CA PRO A 13 2.20 -22.19 3.16
C PRO A 13 2.24 -23.72 3.10
N PHE A 14 2.36 -24.35 4.26
CA PHE A 14 2.27 -25.80 4.40
C PHE A 14 0.80 -26.19 4.55
N GLY A 15 0.30 -27.10 3.71
CA GLY A 15 -1.06 -27.62 3.78
C GLY A 15 -2.02 -27.00 2.75
N ASN A 16 -3.31 -27.24 2.93
CA ASN A 16 -4.34 -26.78 2.02
C ASN A 16 -4.64 -25.29 2.26
N THR A 17 -4.53 -24.45 1.23
CA THR A 17 -4.79 -23.00 1.29
C THR A 17 -6.21 -22.62 0.88
N ASP A 18 -7.09 -23.59 0.59
CA ASP A 18 -8.45 -23.35 0.08
C ASP A 18 -9.34 -22.47 0.99
N ASN A 19 -8.98 -22.31 2.27
CA ASN A 19 -9.70 -21.48 3.25
C ASN A 19 -8.94 -20.22 3.68
N LEU A 20 -7.86 -19.85 2.99
CA LEU A 20 -7.03 -18.69 3.32
C LEU A 20 -7.16 -17.58 2.28
N ASP A 21 -7.43 -16.38 2.75
CA ASP A 21 -7.34 -15.17 1.94
C ASP A 21 -5.98 -14.50 2.18
N PHE A 22 -5.25 -14.24 1.10
CA PHE A 22 -3.99 -13.52 1.15
C PHE A 22 -4.19 -12.04 0.83
N VAL A 23 -3.53 -11.19 1.59
CA VAL A 23 -3.61 -9.74 1.44
C VAL A 23 -2.19 -9.18 1.36
N LEU A 24 -1.99 -8.23 0.45
CA LEU A 24 -0.73 -7.49 0.36
C LEU A 24 -0.80 -6.22 1.21
N ASP A 25 0.28 -5.93 1.94
CA ASP A 25 0.44 -4.64 2.61
C ASP A 25 0.80 -3.56 1.59
N GLY A 26 -0.13 -2.63 1.36
CA GLY A 26 0.02 -1.51 0.45
C GLY A 26 1.10 -0.52 0.89
N GLY A 27 1.35 -0.39 2.20
CA GLY A 27 2.43 0.45 2.72
C GLY A 27 3.80 -0.04 2.25
N SER A 28 4.07 -1.33 2.43
CA SER A 28 5.28 -2.00 1.93
C SER A 28 5.40 -1.93 0.40
N LEU A 29 4.31 -2.18 -0.34
CA LEU A 29 4.33 -2.18 -1.81
C LEU A 29 4.82 -0.85 -2.40
N ILE A 30 4.51 0.29 -1.78
CA ILE A 30 4.96 1.61 -2.27
C ILE A 30 6.50 1.72 -2.32
N HIS A 31 7.20 0.97 -1.47
CA HIS A 31 8.66 0.92 -1.46
C HIS A 31 9.26 -0.04 -2.50
N CYS A 32 8.47 -1.00 -2.99
CA CYS A 32 8.89 -1.97 -4.00
C CYS A 32 8.71 -1.46 -5.44
N VAL A 33 7.75 -0.56 -5.66
CA VAL A 33 7.46 -0.02 -6.98
C VAL A 33 8.45 1.08 -7.36
N VAL A 34 9.02 0.97 -8.56
CA VAL A 34 9.85 2.03 -9.14
C VAL A 34 8.93 3.07 -9.77
N TRP A 35 8.96 4.28 -9.22
CA TRP A 35 8.12 5.38 -9.68
C TRP A 35 8.83 6.21 -10.76
N PRO A 36 8.19 6.43 -11.93
CA PRO A 36 8.74 7.34 -12.92
C PRO A 36 8.67 8.81 -12.45
N LYS A 37 9.48 9.67 -13.05
CA LYS A 37 9.59 11.09 -12.65
C LYS A 37 8.56 11.94 -13.40
N GLN A 38 7.95 12.91 -12.69
CA GLN A 38 6.95 13.85 -13.22
C GLN A 38 5.59 13.25 -13.58
N GLU A 39 5.08 12.38 -12.71
CA GLU A 39 3.83 11.65 -12.94
C GLU A 39 2.60 12.37 -12.36
N THR A 40 1.46 12.23 -13.05
CA THR A 40 0.17 12.55 -12.45
C THR A 40 -0.23 11.45 -11.46
N PHE A 41 -1.24 11.73 -10.62
CA PHE A 41 -1.79 10.70 -9.74
C PHE A 41 -2.28 9.46 -10.52
N GLY A 42 -2.84 9.67 -11.72
CA GLY A 42 -3.34 8.58 -12.57
C GLY A 42 -2.21 7.67 -13.08
N ASP A 43 -1.06 8.25 -13.43
CA ASP A 43 0.08 7.48 -13.91
C ASP A 43 0.75 6.67 -12.78
N VAL A 44 0.83 7.26 -11.58
CA VAL A 44 1.25 6.55 -10.36
C VAL A 44 0.29 5.39 -10.07
N TYR A 45 -1.02 5.62 -10.09
CA TYR A 45 -2.01 4.58 -9.87
C TYR A 45 -1.91 3.46 -10.92
N THR A 46 -1.74 3.80 -12.18
CA THR A 46 -1.59 2.84 -13.28
C THR A 46 -0.33 2.00 -13.13
N THR A 47 0.80 2.63 -12.77
CA THR A 47 2.07 1.94 -12.48
C THR A 47 1.91 0.97 -11.31
N TYR A 48 1.24 1.41 -10.25
CA TYR A 48 0.97 0.59 -9.06
C TYR A 48 0.13 -0.66 -9.39
N VAL A 49 -1.01 -0.47 -10.07
CA VAL A 49 -1.89 -1.58 -10.47
C VAL A 49 -1.19 -2.53 -11.44
N SER A 50 -0.43 -1.98 -12.40
CA SER A 50 0.33 -2.79 -13.36
C SER A 50 1.41 -3.63 -12.68
N TYR A 51 2.10 -3.06 -11.69
CA TYR A 51 3.08 -3.79 -10.88
C TYR A 51 2.42 -4.94 -10.13
N ILE A 52 1.30 -4.67 -9.43
CA ILE A 52 0.59 -5.71 -8.67
C ILE A 52 0.15 -6.84 -9.60
N LYS A 53 -0.51 -6.52 -10.71
CA LYS A 53 -0.98 -7.52 -11.68
C LYS A 53 0.15 -8.38 -12.22
N ARG A 54 1.27 -7.74 -12.56
CA ARG A 54 2.45 -8.42 -13.12
C ARG A 54 3.11 -9.38 -12.13
N HIS A 55 3.13 -9.03 -10.84
CA HIS A 55 3.89 -9.77 -9.83
C HIS A 55 3.03 -10.72 -8.98
N TYR A 56 1.73 -10.44 -8.83
CA TYR A 56 0.83 -11.13 -7.91
C TYR A 56 -0.47 -11.63 -8.56
N GLY A 57 -0.76 -11.26 -9.82
CA GLY A 57 -1.95 -11.69 -10.56
C GLY A 57 -3.11 -10.70 -10.53
N ASP A 58 -4.22 -11.06 -11.19
CA ASP A 58 -5.36 -10.16 -11.38
C ASP A 58 -6.32 -10.07 -10.20
N GLU A 59 -6.41 -11.12 -9.38
CA GLU A 59 -7.29 -11.21 -8.22
C GLU A 59 -6.49 -11.05 -6.93
N VAL A 60 -6.23 -9.80 -6.56
CA VAL A 60 -5.37 -9.45 -5.42
C VAL A 60 -6.06 -8.41 -4.54
N THR A 61 -6.08 -8.69 -3.24
CA THR A 61 -6.53 -7.71 -2.23
C THR A 61 -5.33 -7.00 -1.64
N VAL A 62 -5.35 -5.66 -1.68
CA VAL A 62 -4.31 -4.82 -1.10
C VAL A 62 -4.91 -3.95 0.00
N VAL A 63 -4.28 -3.98 1.17
CA VAL A 63 -4.71 -3.22 2.35
C VAL A 63 -3.63 -2.21 2.70
N SER A 64 -4.04 -0.95 2.86
CA SER A 64 -3.18 0.10 3.42
C SER A 64 -3.75 0.55 4.76
N ASP A 65 -2.88 0.96 5.67
CA ASP A 65 -3.32 1.60 6.88
C ASP A 65 -3.96 2.96 6.61
N GLY A 66 -5.16 3.13 7.15
CA GLY A 66 -5.86 4.40 7.12
C GLY A 66 -5.12 5.49 7.88
N TYR A 67 -5.55 6.73 7.67
CA TYR A 67 -5.15 7.83 8.53
C TYR A 67 -6.00 7.80 9.80
N THR A 68 -5.37 7.82 10.97
CA THR A 68 -6.08 8.14 12.20
C THR A 68 -6.35 9.65 12.23
N GLU A 69 -7.56 10.08 12.58
CA GLU A 69 -7.88 11.51 12.70
C GLU A 69 -7.22 12.18 13.92
N SER A 70 -6.42 11.46 14.71
CA SER A 70 -5.69 12.08 15.81
C SER A 70 -4.70 13.12 15.28
N SER A 71 -4.71 14.30 15.89
CA SER A 71 -3.85 15.44 15.55
C SER A 71 -2.36 15.16 15.81
N VAL A 72 -2.03 14.07 16.50
CA VAL A 72 -0.68 13.70 16.92
C VAL A 72 -0.19 12.46 16.15
N ASN A 73 -0.28 12.51 14.82
CA ASN A 73 0.27 11.47 13.93
C ASN A 73 1.16 12.11 12.86
N THR A 74 2.35 11.56 12.65
CA THR A 74 3.31 11.97 11.62
C THR A 74 2.67 12.09 10.23
N LYS A 75 1.78 11.17 9.87
CA LYS A 75 1.03 11.19 8.61
C LYS A 75 0.13 12.42 8.46
N VAL A 76 -0.54 12.82 9.54
CA VAL A 76 -1.42 14.00 9.56
C VAL A 76 -0.60 15.29 9.46
N ILE A 77 0.48 15.38 10.24
CA ILE A 77 1.39 16.54 10.21
C ILE A 77 2.02 16.70 8.81
N GLU A 78 2.51 15.61 8.22
CA GLU A 78 3.11 15.63 6.88
C GLU A 78 2.08 16.01 5.80
N ARG A 79 0.85 15.50 5.90
CA ARG A 79 -0.25 15.89 5.00
C ARG A 79 -0.54 17.39 5.09
N GLN A 80 -0.65 17.94 6.31
CA GLN A 80 -0.85 19.38 6.51
C GLN A 80 0.32 20.19 5.95
N ARG A 81 1.56 19.75 6.21
CA ARG A 81 2.76 20.40 5.68
C ARG A 81 2.77 20.44 4.16
N ARG A 82 2.40 19.35 3.47
CA ARG A 82 2.30 19.30 2.00
C ARG A 82 1.16 20.16 1.47
N ARG A 83 -0.01 20.14 2.14
CA ARG A 83 -1.15 21.01 1.82
C ARG A 83 -0.75 22.49 1.86
N MET A 84 0.02 22.90 2.87
CA MET A 84 0.48 24.28 3.03
C MET A 84 1.53 24.69 1.99
N LYS A 85 2.40 23.78 1.55
CA LYS A 85 3.45 24.11 0.57
C LYS A 85 2.95 24.35 -0.85
N ARG A 86 1.67 24.05 -1.17
CA ARG A 86 1.04 24.20 -2.50
C ARG A 86 1.87 23.67 -3.67
N THR A 87 2.83 22.79 -3.40
CA THR A 87 3.77 22.23 -4.37
C THR A 87 4.14 20.82 -3.90
N SER A 88 4.00 19.84 -4.78
CA SER A 88 4.65 18.54 -4.59
C SER A 88 6.08 18.71 -5.08
N ARG A 89 7.06 18.30 -4.25
CA ARG A 89 8.45 18.22 -4.69
C ARG A 89 8.65 16.94 -5.49
#